data_AF-A0A7J5UYF5-F1
#
_entry.id   AF-A0A7J5UYF5-F1
#
_cell.length_a   1.000
_cell.length_b   1.000
_cell.length_c   1.000
_cell.angle_alpha   90.00
_cell.angle_beta   90.00
_cell.angle_gamma   90.00
#
_symmetry.space_group_name_H-M   'P 1'
#
loop_
_entity.id
_entity.type
_entity.pdbx_description
1 polymer ?
#
loop_
_entity_poly.entity_id
_entity_poly.type
_entity_poly.pdbx_seq_one_letter_code
_entity_poly.pdbx_strand_id
1 'polypeptide(L)'
;MHMHIKYTLFILVILLFAFKGFTAEQPKTSFSVNGIPSDFGLLFISSLPNDTLTILKSDFITQLTFYSSDSTVFSLKENMLKWVSPQTPGIYEIIVKADLQTYVLKLFVMKPLDEIKKNSTHFIVGDYPSKSYKNMRQYAIPDGMIEVTETNQETYLSEHFQLKDFLTKQQSGFPKYVIISPKLIYKLELLIQKMESNGISVENLHVMSGYRTPYYNGSIGNGRNSRHIYGDAADVFLDNDNNQLMDDVNKDGKLTIEDARFIGALADEIDTDPKDSWLKGGIGVYNGNGSHGVFVHIDTRGNIIRW
;
A
#
# COMPACT_ATOMS: atom_id res chain seq x y z
N MET A 1 53.26 4.97 2.04
CA MET A 1 51.95 4.29 2.13
C MET A 1 50.88 5.36 1.90
N HIS A 2 50.50 5.58 0.64
CA HIS A 2 49.50 6.60 0.25
C HIS A 2 48.11 5.95 0.24
N MET A 3 47.23 6.47 1.08
CA MET A 3 45.86 6.00 1.23
C MET A 3 44.98 6.78 0.25
N HIS A 4 44.65 6.16 -0.89
CA HIS A 4 43.67 6.71 -1.82
C HIS A 4 42.25 6.49 -1.28
N ILE A 5 41.67 7.55 -0.71
CA ILE A 5 40.24 7.63 -0.45
C ILE A 5 39.56 7.91 -1.79
N LYS A 6 38.85 6.92 -2.35
CA LYS A 6 37.93 7.14 -3.48
C LYS A 6 36.58 7.58 -2.91
N TYR A 7 36.23 8.82 -3.16
CA TYR A 7 34.90 9.36 -2.87
C TYR A 7 33.89 8.77 -3.85
N THR A 8 32.92 8.01 -3.35
CA THR A 8 31.75 7.58 -4.14
C THR A 8 30.75 8.72 -4.17
N LEU A 9 30.54 9.31 -5.35
CA LEU A 9 29.61 10.42 -5.58
C LEU A 9 28.17 9.88 -5.52
N PHE A 10 27.43 10.20 -4.47
CA PHE A 10 25.98 9.97 -4.40
C PHE A 10 25.29 11.07 -5.21
N ILE A 11 24.75 10.73 -6.38
CA ILE A 11 23.91 11.66 -7.16
C ILE A 11 22.52 11.62 -6.54
N LEU A 12 22.17 12.66 -5.78
CA LEU A 12 20.83 12.91 -5.30
C LEU A 12 20.02 13.50 -6.47
N VAL A 13 19.18 12.69 -7.12
CA VAL A 13 18.23 13.19 -8.12
C VAL A 13 17.01 13.73 -7.37
N ILE A 14 16.91 15.06 -7.25
CA ILE A 14 15.70 15.74 -6.79
C ILE A 14 14.75 15.81 -7.99
N LEU A 15 13.68 15.00 -7.99
CA LEU A 15 12.58 15.15 -8.94
C LEU A 15 11.62 16.23 -8.44
N LEU A 16 11.63 17.39 -9.12
CA LEU A 16 10.59 18.40 -9.02
C LEU A 16 9.41 17.98 -9.92
N PHE A 17 8.31 17.52 -9.33
CA PHE A 17 7.07 17.33 -10.06
C PHE A 17 6.36 18.68 -10.19
N ALA A 18 6.26 19.19 -11.42
CA ALA A 18 5.40 20.32 -11.74
C ALA A 18 3.98 19.79 -12.01
N PHE A 19 3.07 19.96 -11.04
CA PHE A 19 1.66 19.66 -11.24
C PHE A 19 1.04 20.68 -12.19
N LYS A 20 0.63 20.22 -13.38
CA LYS A 20 -0.37 20.90 -14.20
C LYS A 20 -1.64 20.09 -14.11
N GLY A 21 -2.72 20.73 -13.67
CA GLY A 21 -4.06 20.15 -13.68
C GLY A 21 -4.39 19.62 -15.07
N PHE A 22 -4.51 18.31 -15.17
CA PHE A 22 -5.06 17.63 -16.33
C PHE A 22 -6.51 17.30 -16.02
N THR A 23 -7.41 17.66 -16.93
CA THR A 23 -8.72 17.04 -17.01
C THR A 23 -8.50 15.54 -17.27
N ALA A 24 -8.77 14.71 -16.27
CA ALA A 24 -8.35 13.30 -16.25
C ALA A 24 -9.14 12.46 -17.26
N GLU A 25 -8.58 12.26 -18.45
CA GLU A 25 -8.81 11.01 -19.18
C GLU A 25 -8.14 9.91 -18.35
N GLN A 26 -8.89 8.84 -18.03
CA GLN A 26 -8.39 7.74 -17.18
C GLN A 26 -7.01 7.28 -17.68
N PRO A 27 -5.97 7.26 -16.82
CA PRO A 27 -4.65 6.84 -17.24
C PRO A 27 -4.74 5.43 -17.81
N LYS A 28 -4.37 5.26 -19.07
CA LYS A 28 -4.32 3.92 -19.67
C LYS A 28 -3.14 3.18 -19.02
N THR A 29 -3.41 2.04 -18.40
CA THR A 29 -2.42 1.16 -17.75
C THR A 29 -1.24 0.79 -18.64
N SER A 30 -0.09 1.44 -18.45
CA SER A 30 1.10 1.18 -19.27
C SER A 30 1.67 -0.24 -19.09
N PHE A 31 1.72 -0.71 -17.84
CA PHE A 31 2.13 -2.06 -17.50
C PHE A 31 1.47 -2.52 -16.19
N SER A 32 1.60 -3.79 -15.85
CA SER A 32 1.23 -4.29 -14.53
C SER A 32 2.34 -5.15 -13.94
N VAL A 33 2.42 -5.19 -12.61
CA VAL A 33 3.33 -6.07 -11.86
C VAL A 33 2.49 -6.99 -10.99
N ASN A 34 2.59 -8.30 -11.22
CA ASN A 34 1.74 -9.31 -10.59
C ASN A 34 0.23 -8.99 -10.69
N GLY A 35 -0.18 -8.35 -11.79
CA GLY A 35 -1.55 -7.94 -12.04
C GLY A 35 -1.98 -6.64 -11.37
N ILE A 36 -1.10 -5.95 -10.63
CA ILE A 36 -1.34 -4.59 -10.14
C ILE A 36 -0.98 -3.59 -11.24
N PRO A 37 -1.93 -2.77 -11.73
CA PRO A 37 -1.69 -1.85 -12.83
C PRO A 37 -0.87 -0.62 -12.40
N SER A 38 -0.10 -0.06 -13.32
CA SER A 38 0.74 1.13 -13.14
C SER A 38 -0.02 2.44 -13.39
N ASP A 39 -1.27 2.52 -12.94
CA ASP A 39 -2.15 3.67 -13.25
C ASP A 39 -1.73 4.93 -12.48
N PHE A 40 -0.95 4.75 -11.41
CA PHE A 40 -0.31 5.79 -10.63
C PHE A 40 1.19 5.88 -10.95
N GLY A 41 1.76 7.09 -10.90
CA GLY A 41 3.18 7.34 -11.22
C GLY A 41 4.18 6.61 -10.30
N LEU A 42 3.74 6.23 -9.09
CA LEU A 42 4.47 5.42 -8.13
C LEU A 42 3.70 4.13 -7.85
N LEU A 43 4.33 2.99 -8.14
CA LEU A 43 3.79 1.66 -7.87
C LEU A 43 4.61 0.97 -6.77
N PHE A 44 3.94 0.54 -5.71
CA PHE A 44 4.48 -0.29 -4.65
C PHE A 44 4.19 -1.78 -4.89
N ILE A 45 5.21 -2.63 -4.74
CA ILE A 45 5.09 -4.09 -4.75
C ILE A 45 5.95 -4.68 -3.61
N SER A 46 5.51 -5.78 -3.02
CA SER A 46 6.28 -6.56 -2.05
C SER A 46 6.46 -8.01 -2.51
N SER A 47 7.57 -8.63 -2.12
CA SER A 47 7.92 -10.02 -2.46
C SER A 47 8.91 -10.60 -1.46
N LEU A 48 9.08 -11.93 -1.43
CA LEU A 48 10.17 -12.55 -0.68
C LEU A 48 11.49 -12.50 -1.46
N PRO A 49 12.63 -12.76 -0.79
CA PRO A 49 13.90 -12.96 -1.44
C PRO A 49 13.83 -14.01 -2.55
N ASN A 50 14.35 -13.68 -3.73
CA ASN A 50 14.35 -14.53 -4.94
C ASN A 50 12.97 -14.86 -5.53
N ASP A 51 11.88 -14.26 -5.04
CA ASP A 51 10.57 -14.40 -5.67
C ASP A 51 10.60 -13.81 -7.08
N THR A 52 9.86 -14.46 -7.97
CA THR A 52 9.72 -13.99 -9.35
C THR A 52 8.44 -13.17 -9.51
N LEU A 53 8.62 -11.90 -9.88
CA LEU A 53 7.56 -11.00 -10.28
C LEU A 53 7.29 -11.16 -11.78
N THR A 54 6.01 -11.10 -12.15
CA THR A 54 5.58 -11.06 -13.56
C THR A 54 5.22 -9.63 -13.92
N ILE A 55 5.85 -9.11 -14.97
CA ILE A 55 5.53 -7.80 -15.51
C ILE A 55 4.88 -7.99 -16.87
N LEU A 56 3.70 -7.39 -17.06
CA LEU A 56 2.97 -7.41 -18.32
C LEU A 56 2.96 -6.01 -18.91
N LYS A 57 3.56 -5.85 -20.10
CA LYS A 57 3.49 -4.61 -20.88
C LYS A 57 2.14 -4.56 -21.59
N SER A 58 1.51 -3.39 -21.60
CA SER A 58 0.30 -3.19 -22.39
C SER A 58 0.57 -3.14 -23.90
N ASP A 59 -0.43 -3.53 -24.70
CA ASP A 59 -0.33 -3.56 -26.16
C ASP A 59 -0.21 -2.17 -26.79
N PHE A 60 -0.66 -1.11 -26.09
CA PHE A 60 -0.55 0.26 -26.59
C PHE A 60 0.80 0.93 -26.26
N ILE A 61 1.65 0.29 -25.45
CA ILE A 61 3.00 0.79 -25.16
C ILE A 61 3.99 0.21 -26.15
N THR A 62 4.77 1.07 -26.81
CA THR A 62 5.76 0.60 -27.81
C THR A 62 7.03 0.09 -27.14
N GLN A 63 7.51 0.78 -26.11
CA GLN A 63 8.74 0.46 -25.41
C GLN A 63 8.57 0.53 -23.90
N LEU A 64 9.07 -0.49 -23.19
CA LEU A 64 9.13 -0.53 -21.74
C LEU A 64 10.57 -0.83 -21.31
N THR A 65 11.21 0.13 -20.63
CA THR A 65 12.62 0.04 -20.21
C THR A 65 12.75 0.21 -18.71
N PHE A 66 13.55 -0.65 -18.08
CA PHE A 66 13.80 -0.67 -16.64
C PHE A 66 15.22 -0.20 -16.35
N TYR A 67 15.36 0.71 -15.39
CA TYR A 67 16.63 1.16 -14.86
C TYR A 67 16.68 0.78 -13.38
N SER A 68 17.56 -0.15 -13.04
CA SER A 68 17.77 -0.63 -11.67
C SER A 68 19.27 -0.72 -11.39
N SER A 69 19.69 -0.32 -10.20
CA SER A 69 21.07 -0.46 -9.73
C SER A 69 21.41 -1.91 -9.34
N ASP A 70 20.44 -2.68 -8.85
CA ASP A 70 20.71 -3.85 -8.01
C ASP A 70 19.91 -5.11 -8.38
N SER A 71 19.25 -5.13 -9.53
CA SER A 71 18.41 -6.27 -9.90
C SER A 71 18.56 -6.70 -11.36
N THR A 72 18.55 -8.03 -11.56
CA THR A 72 18.68 -8.65 -12.88
C THR A 72 17.29 -8.85 -13.49
N VAL A 73 16.98 -8.09 -14.54
CA VAL A 73 15.76 -8.25 -15.32
C VAL A 73 16.02 -9.24 -16.45
N PHE A 74 15.19 -10.27 -16.57
CA PHE A 74 15.27 -11.24 -17.67
C PHE A 74 14.02 -11.12 -18.55
N SER A 75 14.24 -10.84 -19.84
CA SER A 75 13.17 -10.84 -20.82
C SER A 75 12.81 -12.28 -21.23
N LEU A 76 11.53 -12.62 -21.25
CA LEU A 76 11.05 -13.94 -21.66
C LEU A 76 10.27 -13.92 -22.99
N LYS A 77 9.43 -12.90 -23.22
CA LYS A 77 8.61 -12.70 -24.43
C LYS A 77 8.32 -11.20 -24.66
N GLU A 78 7.84 -10.83 -25.85
CA GLU A 78 7.62 -9.42 -26.26
C GLU A 78 6.82 -8.57 -25.26
N ASN A 79 5.76 -9.11 -24.64
CA ASN A 79 4.90 -8.38 -23.70
C ASN A 79 4.98 -8.89 -22.24
N MET A 80 5.87 -9.84 -21.94
CA MET A 80 5.98 -10.44 -20.61
C MET A 80 7.43 -10.55 -20.17
N LEU A 81 7.74 -9.88 -19.08
CA LEU A 81 9.04 -9.91 -18.43
C LEU A 81 8.92 -10.64 -17.10
N LYS A 82 9.97 -11.36 -16.70
CA LYS A 82 10.09 -11.87 -15.34
C LYS A 82 11.24 -11.18 -14.66
N TRP A 83 11.01 -10.85 -13.41
CA TRP A 83 11.99 -10.16 -12.60
C TRP A 83 12.17 -10.90 -11.29
N VAL A 84 13.41 -11.26 -10.97
CA VAL A 84 13.75 -11.97 -9.75
C VAL A 84 14.11 -10.94 -8.68
N SER A 85 13.40 -11.01 -7.56
CA SER A 85 13.61 -10.13 -6.42
C SER A 85 15.00 -10.36 -5.82
N PRO A 86 15.72 -9.29 -5.42
CA PRO A 86 17.01 -9.42 -4.73
C PRO A 86 16.97 -10.40 -3.55
N GLN A 87 18.10 -11.03 -3.24
CA GLN A 87 18.20 -11.94 -2.11
C GLN A 87 18.14 -11.22 -0.75
N THR A 88 18.61 -9.97 -0.69
CA THR A 88 18.66 -9.20 0.54
C THR A 88 17.33 -8.48 0.76
N PRO A 89 16.68 -8.62 1.93
CA PRO A 89 15.53 -7.80 2.29
C PRO A 89 15.87 -6.30 2.26
N GLY A 90 14.93 -5.48 1.82
CA GLY A 90 15.16 -4.04 1.66
C GLY A 90 14.22 -3.39 0.66
N ILE A 91 14.45 -2.10 0.43
CA ILE A 91 13.67 -1.29 -0.52
C ILE A 91 14.55 -1.06 -1.74
N TYR A 92 14.02 -1.42 -2.90
CA TYR A 92 14.67 -1.29 -4.20
C TYR A 92 13.82 -0.40 -5.09
N GLU A 93 14.44 0.59 -5.70
CA GLU A 93 13.78 1.50 -6.62
C GLU A 93 14.17 1.19 -8.06
N ILE A 94 13.17 1.19 -8.94
CA ILE A 94 13.31 0.90 -10.36
C ILE A 94 12.58 1.98 -11.10
N ILE A 95 13.32 2.70 -11.92
CA ILE A 95 12.71 3.68 -12.84
C ILE A 95 12.24 2.91 -14.06
N VAL A 96 10.96 3.03 -14.39
CA VAL A 96 10.35 2.39 -15.55
C VAL A 96 9.97 3.49 -16.54
N LYS A 97 10.52 3.43 -17.75
CA LYS A 97 10.11 4.27 -18.86
C LYS A 97 9.16 3.49 -19.77
N ALA A 98 7.93 3.95 -19.89
CA ALA A 98 6.95 3.44 -20.84
C ALA A 98 6.69 4.55 -21.87
N ASP A 99 7.25 4.40 -23.07
CA ASP A 99 7.31 5.45 -24.09
C ASP A 99 7.85 6.79 -23.53
N LEU A 100 7.00 7.83 -23.45
CA LEU A 100 7.36 9.15 -22.91
C LEU A 100 7.07 9.31 -21.41
N GLN A 101 6.37 8.35 -20.80
CA GLN A 101 6.01 8.40 -19.38
C GLN A 101 7.06 7.70 -18.53
N THR A 102 7.32 8.27 -17.35
CA THR A 102 8.24 7.71 -16.35
C THR A 102 7.46 7.34 -15.11
N TYR A 103 7.69 6.12 -14.63
CA TYR A 103 7.12 5.57 -13.42
C TYR A 103 8.23 5.19 -12.46
N VAL A 104 7.91 5.20 -11.18
CA VAL A 104 8.74 4.64 -10.12
C VAL A 104 8.10 3.36 -9.64
N LEU A 105 8.82 2.25 -9.71
CA LEU A 105 8.44 0.99 -9.09
C LEU A 105 9.31 0.80 -7.84
N LYS A 106 8.67 0.79 -6.67
CA LYS A 106 9.33 0.44 -5.41
C LYS A 106 9.04 -1.01 -5.06
N LEU A 107 10.08 -1.82 -5.08
CA LEU A 107 10.03 -3.21 -4.64
C LEU A 107 10.53 -3.30 -3.19
N PHE A 108 9.67 -3.81 -2.33
CA PHE A 108 9.98 -4.09 -0.94
C PHE A 108 10.22 -5.60 -0.80
N VAL A 109 11.49 -5.99 -0.78
CA VAL A 109 11.88 -7.37 -0.50
C VAL A 109 11.72 -7.60 0.99
N MET A 110 10.77 -8.46 1.33
CA MET A 110 10.36 -8.76 2.70
C MET A 110 11.38 -9.63 3.42
N LYS A 111 11.30 -9.62 4.74
CA LYS A 111 11.97 -10.60 5.60
C LYS A 111 11.02 -11.77 5.87
N PRO A 112 11.47 -13.04 5.76
CA PRO A 112 10.63 -14.20 6.03
C PRO A 112 10.04 -14.17 7.44
N LEU A 113 8.76 -14.55 7.59
CA LEU A 113 8.04 -14.46 8.85
C LEU A 113 8.69 -15.29 9.97
N ASP A 114 9.16 -16.50 9.64
CA ASP A 114 9.81 -17.39 10.60
C ASP A 114 11.11 -16.80 11.15
N GLU A 115 11.86 -16.07 10.31
CA GLU A 115 13.06 -15.38 10.73
C GLU A 115 12.73 -14.23 11.70
N ILE A 116 11.68 -13.46 11.40
CA ILE A 116 11.19 -12.38 12.27
C ILE A 116 10.79 -12.95 13.64
N LYS A 117 9.94 -14.00 13.65
CA LYS A 117 9.44 -14.59 14.91
C LYS A 117 10.55 -15.20 15.76
N LYS A 118 11.61 -15.72 15.13
CA LYS A 118 12.76 -16.29 15.84
C LYS A 118 13.67 -15.22 16.45
N ASN A 119 13.86 -14.10 15.75
CA ASN A 119 14.93 -13.15 16.07
C ASN A 119 14.44 -11.85 16.72
N SER A 120 13.17 -11.48 16.58
CA SER A 120 12.65 -10.24 17.17
C SER A 120 12.21 -10.44 18.61
N THR A 121 12.86 -9.74 19.54
CA THR A 121 12.54 -9.77 20.98
C THR A 121 11.73 -8.58 21.44
N HIS A 122 11.77 -7.46 20.71
CA HIS A 122 11.07 -6.22 21.04
C HIS A 122 9.76 -6.02 20.25
N PHE A 123 9.58 -6.70 19.11
CA PHE A 123 8.38 -6.61 18.28
C PHE A 123 7.63 -7.94 18.25
N ILE A 124 6.50 -8.01 18.94
CA ILE A 124 5.72 -9.24 19.08
C ILE A 124 4.73 -9.36 17.92
N VAL A 125 4.97 -10.29 16.99
CA VAL A 125 4.00 -10.58 15.92
C VAL A 125 2.78 -11.33 16.50
N GLY A 126 3.02 -12.31 17.38
CA GLY A 126 1.98 -13.24 17.83
C GLY A 126 1.67 -14.31 16.79
N ASP A 127 0.52 -14.96 16.95
CA ASP A 127 0.13 -16.11 16.13
C ASP A 127 -1.06 -15.81 15.24
N TYR A 128 -0.85 -16.02 13.94
CA TYR A 128 -1.93 -16.10 12.97
C TYR A 128 -2.80 -17.33 13.23
N PRO A 129 -4.09 -17.31 12.84
CA PRO A 129 -4.92 -18.51 12.86
C PRO A 129 -4.26 -19.67 12.10
N SER A 130 -4.15 -20.84 12.73
CA SER A 130 -3.52 -22.02 12.13
C SER A 130 -4.32 -22.61 10.95
N LYS A 131 -5.62 -22.31 10.88
CA LYS A 131 -6.48 -22.62 9.73
C LYS A 131 -6.98 -21.31 9.14
N SER A 132 -6.88 -21.18 7.82
CA SER A 132 -7.45 -20.05 7.12
C SER A 132 -8.98 -20.05 7.29
N TYR A 133 -9.53 -18.85 7.47
CA TYR A 133 -10.96 -18.68 7.65
C TYR A 133 -11.72 -19.26 6.43
N LYS A 134 -12.59 -20.24 6.67
CA LYS A 134 -13.37 -20.94 5.62
C LYS A 134 -12.50 -21.48 4.47
N ASN A 135 -11.26 -21.88 4.73
CA ASN A 135 -10.28 -22.35 3.72
C ASN A 135 -9.97 -21.34 2.61
N MET A 136 -10.18 -20.04 2.88
CA MET A 136 -9.94 -18.97 1.92
C MET A 136 -8.46 -18.58 1.89
N ARG A 137 -7.84 -18.58 0.70
CA ARG A 137 -6.39 -18.30 0.52
C ARG A 137 -5.96 -16.94 1.08
N GLN A 138 -6.83 -15.93 1.01
CA GLN A 138 -6.55 -14.59 1.53
C GLN A 138 -6.48 -14.51 3.07
N TYR A 139 -6.76 -15.61 3.77
CA TYR A 139 -6.55 -15.78 5.22
C TYR A 139 -5.40 -16.75 5.51
N ALA A 140 -4.54 -17.02 4.52
CA ALA A 140 -3.31 -17.77 4.74
C ALA A 140 -2.34 -16.97 5.62
N ILE A 141 -1.47 -17.69 6.33
CA ILE A 141 -0.39 -17.08 7.10
C ILE A 141 0.54 -16.37 6.10
N PRO A 142 0.88 -15.09 6.33
CA PRO A 142 1.81 -14.37 5.47
C PRO A 142 3.21 -14.99 5.50
N ASP A 143 3.85 -15.11 4.34
CA ASP A 143 5.17 -15.73 4.24
C ASP A 143 6.30 -14.81 4.74
N GLY A 144 6.07 -13.49 4.73
CA GLY A 144 7.05 -12.48 5.14
C GLY A 144 6.42 -11.14 5.47
N MET A 145 7.26 -10.21 5.94
CA MET A 145 6.87 -8.86 6.29
C MET A 145 7.93 -7.85 5.85
N ILE A 146 7.51 -6.62 5.56
CA ILE A 146 8.41 -5.52 5.26
C ILE A 146 9.09 -5.07 6.56
N GLU A 147 10.43 -5.01 6.56
CA GLU A 147 11.21 -4.46 7.66
C GLU A 147 11.20 -2.93 7.59
N VAL A 148 10.69 -2.30 8.64
CA VAL A 148 10.64 -0.85 8.78
C VAL A 148 11.63 -0.44 9.84
N THR A 149 12.48 0.53 9.53
CA THR A 149 13.52 1.11 10.38
C THR A 149 13.23 2.60 10.61
N GLU A 150 13.97 3.22 11.53
CA GLU A 150 13.90 4.67 11.72
C GLU A 150 14.21 5.45 10.44
N THR A 151 15.12 4.91 9.61
CA THR A 151 15.60 5.56 8.39
C THR A 151 14.68 5.38 7.18
N ASN A 152 13.84 4.34 7.16
CA ASN A 152 13.02 4.03 5.98
C ASN A 152 11.51 4.24 6.18
N GLN A 153 11.04 4.51 7.40
CA GLN A 153 9.60 4.60 7.72
C GLN A 153 8.86 5.69 6.93
N GLU A 154 9.57 6.70 6.42
CA GLU A 154 8.97 7.78 5.62
C GLU A 154 8.98 7.47 4.11
N THR A 155 9.35 6.25 3.72
CA THR A 155 9.31 5.85 2.31
C THR A 155 7.87 5.84 1.82
N TYR A 156 7.61 6.60 0.76
CA TYR A 156 6.33 6.59 0.05
C TYR A 156 6.04 5.24 -0.61
N LEU A 157 4.82 4.77 -0.43
CA LEU A 157 4.21 3.62 -1.09
C LEU A 157 3.47 4.04 -2.35
N SER A 158 2.90 5.24 -2.34
CA SER A 158 2.19 5.90 -3.43
C SER A 158 2.24 7.42 -3.21
N GLU A 159 1.44 8.20 -3.91
CA GLU A 159 1.45 9.67 -3.80
C GLU A 159 1.07 10.15 -2.40
N HIS A 160 0.05 9.53 -1.80
CA HIS A 160 -0.53 10.00 -0.53
C HIS A 160 -0.10 9.18 0.69
N PHE A 161 0.60 8.05 0.50
CA PHE A 161 0.83 7.09 1.56
C PHE A 161 2.30 6.74 1.76
N GLN A 162 2.74 6.68 3.01
CA GLN A 162 4.07 6.26 3.46
C GLN A 162 4.01 4.96 4.27
N LEU A 163 5.17 4.30 4.45
CA LEU A 163 5.28 3.09 5.28
C LEU A 163 4.75 3.31 6.71
N LYS A 164 5.07 4.46 7.32
CA LYS A 164 4.73 4.76 8.72
C LYS A 164 3.23 4.80 8.98
N ASP A 165 2.44 5.16 7.97
CA ASP A 165 0.98 5.30 8.09
C ASP A 165 0.30 3.95 8.36
N PHE A 166 0.95 2.85 7.97
CA PHE A 166 0.42 1.49 8.12
C PHE A 166 1.03 0.73 9.30
N LEU A 167 1.92 1.35 10.08
CA LEU A 167 2.56 0.68 11.22
C LEU A 167 1.54 0.36 12.32
N THR A 168 1.74 -0.80 12.96
CA THR A 168 0.99 -1.16 14.17
C THR A 168 1.26 -0.16 15.29
N LYS A 169 0.22 0.17 16.06
CA LYS A 169 0.30 1.00 17.28
C LYS A 169 0.89 0.27 18.48
N GLN A 170 1.30 -0.99 18.32
CA GLN A 170 2.10 -1.71 19.30
C GLN A 170 3.34 -0.90 19.67
N GLN A 171 3.50 -0.65 20.96
CA GLN A 171 4.68 0.02 21.50
C GLN A 171 5.89 -0.92 21.40
N SER A 172 6.90 -0.51 20.64
CA SER A 172 8.16 -1.24 20.46
C SER A 172 9.23 -0.31 19.89
N GLY A 173 10.51 -0.71 20.02
CA GLY A 173 11.60 -0.13 19.23
C GLY A 173 11.57 -0.56 17.76
N PHE A 174 12.53 -0.05 16.99
CA PHE A 174 12.81 -0.47 15.63
C PHE A 174 13.87 -1.60 15.59
N PRO A 175 13.89 -2.46 14.54
CA PRO A 175 12.95 -2.47 13.42
C PRO A 175 11.54 -2.93 13.84
N LYS A 176 10.54 -2.38 13.16
CA LYS A 176 9.15 -2.87 13.18
C LYS A 176 8.90 -3.65 11.90
N TYR A 177 7.82 -4.43 11.87
CA TYR A 177 7.47 -5.23 10.70
C TYR A 177 6.01 -4.99 10.31
N VAL A 178 5.78 -4.80 9.01
CA VAL A 178 4.46 -4.47 8.46
C VAL A 178 4.13 -5.35 7.26
N ILE A 179 2.85 -5.67 7.10
CA ILE A 179 2.32 -6.28 5.87
C ILE A 179 1.38 -5.26 5.25
N ILE A 180 1.58 -4.97 3.98
CA ILE A 180 0.76 -4.00 3.24
C ILE A 180 0.46 -4.63 1.88
N SER A 181 -0.83 -4.75 1.58
CA SER A 181 -1.31 -5.21 0.29
C SER A 181 -1.17 -4.09 -0.75
N PRO A 182 -0.48 -4.31 -1.88
CA PRO A 182 -0.48 -3.35 -3.00
C PRO A 182 -1.90 -3.01 -3.48
N LYS A 183 -2.85 -3.95 -3.38
CA LYS A 183 -4.26 -3.72 -3.73
C LYS A 183 -4.92 -2.69 -2.83
N LEU A 184 -4.60 -2.71 -1.52
CA LEU A 184 -5.15 -1.76 -0.57
C LEU A 184 -4.66 -0.34 -0.92
N ILE A 185 -3.35 -0.17 -1.13
CA ILE A 185 -2.78 1.13 -1.51
C ILE A 185 -3.41 1.64 -2.81
N TYR A 186 -3.52 0.77 -3.82
CA TYR A 186 -4.17 1.11 -5.08
C TYR A 186 -5.63 1.56 -4.88
N LYS A 187 -6.40 0.82 -4.09
CA LYS A 187 -7.82 1.15 -3.81
C LYS A 187 -7.97 2.48 -3.08
N LEU A 188 -7.05 2.79 -2.16
CA LEU A 188 -7.07 4.06 -1.44
C LEU A 188 -6.73 5.24 -2.36
N GLU A 189 -5.75 5.10 -3.26
CA GLU A 189 -5.46 6.13 -4.28
C GLU A 189 -6.64 6.32 -5.25
N LEU A 190 -7.30 5.24 -5.66
CA LEU A 190 -8.50 5.32 -6.49
C LEU A 190 -9.67 6.00 -5.76
N LEU A 191 -9.81 5.77 -4.45
CA LEU A 191 -10.79 6.46 -3.61
C LEU A 191 -10.52 7.96 -3.56
N ILE A 192 -9.25 8.37 -3.43
CA ILE A 192 -8.84 9.77 -3.47
C ILE A 192 -9.27 10.41 -4.80
N GLN A 193 -8.89 9.82 -5.93
CA GLN A 193 -9.30 10.32 -7.26
C GLN A 193 -10.82 10.44 -7.40
N LYS A 194 -11.57 9.51 -6.79
CA LYS A 194 -13.02 9.50 -6.83
C LYS A 194 -13.65 10.57 -5.94
N MET A 195 -13.05 10.86 -4.79
CA MET A 195 -13.41 12.01 -3.95
C MET A 195 -13.16 13.32 -4.69
N GLU A 196 -11.99 13.48 -5.30
CA GLU A 196 -11.62 14.66 -6.10
C GLU A 196 -12.56 14.89 -7.29
N SER A 197 -12.91 13.81 -8.00
CA SER A 197 -13.88 13.85 -9.10
C SER A 197 -15.28 14.25 -8.65
N ASN A 198 -15.61 14.09 -7.37
CA ASN A 198 -16.84 14.57 -6.73
C ASN A 198 -16.68 15.97 -6.09
N GLY A 199 -15.58 16.68 -6.39
CA GLY A 199 -15.32 18.03 -5.91
C GLY A 199 -14.94 18.12 -4.45
N ILE A 200 -14.36 17.05 -3.89
CA ILE A 200 -13.79 17.01 -2.53
C ILE A 200 -12.27 17.06 -2.66
N SER A 201 -11.66 18.13 -2.17
CA SER A 201 -10.19 18.22 -2.13
C SER A 201 -9.65 17.23 -1.12
N VAL A 202 -8.61 16.49 -1.49
CA VAL A 202 -7.93 15.55 -0.60
C VAL A 202 -6.47 15.92 -0.50
N GLU A 203 -6.09 16.50 0.64
CA GLU A 203 -4.71 16.76 1.00
C GLU A 203 -4.16 15.62 1.88
N ASN A 204 -5.03 15.03 2.71
CA ASN A 204 -4.65 13.94 3.61
C ASN A 204 -5.83 13.00 3.88
N LEU A 205 -5.81 11.82 3.25
CA LEU A 205 -6.64 10.69 3.65
C LEU A 205 -5.94 9.95 4.80
N HIS A 206 -6.19 10.37 6.03
CA HIS A 206 -5.50 9.89 7.21
C HIS A 206 -5.75 8.40 7.45
N VAL A 207 -4.66 7.63 7.63
CA VAL A 207 -4.72 6.22 8.04
C VAL A 207 -4.68 6.13 9.56
N MET A 208 -5.86 6.07 10.18
CA MET A 208 -5.99 5.92 11.62
C MET A 208 -5.43 4.58 12.11
N SER A 209 -5.59 3.52 11.31
CA SER A 209 -5.06 2.19 11.61
C SER A 209 -4.87 1.38 10.33
N GLY A 210 -3.61 1.08 9.98
CA GLY A 210 -3.27 0.08 8.96
C GLY A 210 -3.09 -1.33 9.54
N TYR A 211 -1.91 -1.91 9.33
CA TYR A 211 -1.60 -3.27 9.79
C TYR A 211 -1.58 -3.39 11.31
N ARG A 212 -2.07 -4.53 11.80
CA ARG A 212 -2.00 -4.90 13.22
C ARG A 212 -1.31 -6.25 13.34
N THR A 213 -0.36 -6.40 14.25
CA THR A 213 0.14 -7.73 14.59
C THR A 213 -1.00 -8.57 15.18
N PRO A 214 -1.04 -9.90 14.96
CA PRO A 214 -1.97 -10.77 15.68
C PRO A 214 -1.98 -10.55 17.20
N TYR A 215 -0.80 -10.33 17.80
CA TYR A 215 -0.67 -9.97 19.21
C TYR A 215 -1.40 -8.67 19.56
N TYR A 216 -1.08 -7.56 18.87
CA TYR A 216 -1.69 -6.27 19.15
C TYR A 216 -3.20 -6.28 18.90
N ASN A 217 -3.64 -6.86 17.78
CA ASN A 217 -5.05 -7.02 17.44
C ASN A 217 -5.82 -7.76 18.55
N GLY A 218 -5.24 -8.84 19.09
CA GLY A 218 -5.81 -9.55 20.23
C GLY A 218 -5.85 -8.73 21.52
N SER A 219 -4.80 -7.95 21.81
CA SER A 219 -4.72 -7.13 23.03
C SER A 219 -5.79 -6.03 23.11
N ILE A 220 -6.30 -5.58 21.96
CA ILE A 220 -7.40 -4.59 21.88
C ILE A 220 -8.77 -5.23 21.68
N GLY A 221 -8.90 -6.55 21.91
CA GLY A 221 -10.16 -7.28 21.89
C GLY A 221 -10.72 -7.61 20.50
N ASN A 222 -9.95 -7.40 19.42
CA ASN A 222 -10.41 -7.66 18.07
C ASN A 222 -10.35 -9.15 17.69
N GLY A 223 -11.22 -9.55 16.76
CA GLY A 223 -11.32 -10.93 16.29
C GLY A 223 -10.08 -11.43 15.57
N ARG A 224 -9.83 -12.74 15.67
CA ARG A 224 -8.67 -13.44 15.06
C ARG A 224 -8.67 -13.48 13.52
N ASN A 225 -9.79 -13.12 12.90
CA ASN A 225 -9.95 -13.06 11.44
C ASN A 225 -10.07 -11.62 10.91
N SER A 226 -9.63 -10.63 11.71
CA SER A 226 -9.54 -9.23 11.27
C SER A 226 -8.72 -9.12 9.99
N ARG A 227 -9.12 -8.28 9.04
CA ARG A 227 -8.34 -8.05 7.81
C ARG A 227 -7.06 -7.24 8.07
N HIS A 228 -7.02 -6.42 9.14
CA HIS A 228 -5.81 -5.68 9.53
C HIS A 228 -4.59 -6.57 9.80
N ILE A 229 -4.78 -7.81 10.26
CA ILE A 229 -3.64 -8.71 10.50
C ILE A 229 -3.07 -9.28 9.19
N TYR A 230 -3.81 -9.23 8.08
CA TYR A 230 -3.34 -9.70 6.78
C TYR A 230 -2.82 -8.55 5.91
N GLY A 231 -2.78 -7.32 6.45
CA GLY A 231 -2.20 -6.15 5.77
C GLY A 231 -3.04 -5.61 4.62
N ASP A 232 -4.29 -6.05 4.47
CA ASP A 232 -5.15 -5.69 3.36
C ASP A 232 -6.35 -4.83 3.77
N ALA A 233 -6.30 -4.23 4.98
CA ALA A 233 -7.29 -3.31 5.51
C ALA A 233 -6.68 -2.04 6.11
N ALA A 234 -7.43 -0.95 6.04
CA ALA A 234 -7.15 0.31 6.71
C ALA A 234 -8.44 0.92 7.26
N ASP A 235 -8.32 1.58 8.42
CA ASP A 235 -9.34 2.48 8.94
C ASP A 235 -8.90 3.90 8.61
N VAL A 236 -9.71 4.63 7.82
CA VAL A 236 -9.34 5.93 7.22
C VAL A 236 -10.40 7.01 7.41
N PHE A 237 -9.99 8.28 7.35
CA PHE A 237 -10.87 9.44 7.29
C PHE A 237 -10.18 10.62 6.58
N LEU A 238 -10.93 11.55 6.01
CA LEU A 238 -10.39 12.78 5.42
C LEU A 238 -10.02 13.76 6.53
N ASP A 239 -8.78 14.27 6.54
CA ASP A 239 -8.25 15.15 7.59
C ASP A 239 -7.29 16.17 6.99
N ASN A 240 -7.82 17.09 6.17
CA ASN A 240 -7.01 18.05 5.44
C ASN A 240 -6.33 19.07 6.37
N ASP A 241 -6.93 19.38 7.53
CA ASP A 241 -6.38 20.33 8.48
C ASP A 241 -5.47 19.69 9.57
N ASN A 242 -5.29 18.37 9.52
CA ASN A 242 -4.48 17.56 10.44
C ASN A 242 -4.92 17.66 11.91
N ASN A 243 -6.21 17.85 12.17
CA ASN A 243 -6.78 17.91 13.51
C ASN A 243 -7.13 16.51 14.09
N GLN A 244 -6.91 15.44 13.31
CA GLN A 244 -7.22 14.04 13.65
C GLN A 244 -8.72 13.74 13.83
N LEU A 245 -9.57 14.52 13.19
CA LEU A 245 -11.01 14.31 13.07
C LEU A 245 -11.39 14.30 11.58
N MET A 246 -12.48 13.60 11.27
CA MET A 246 -13.04 13.59 9.92
C MET A 246 -13.53 15.01 9.57
N ASP A 247 -13.16 15.47 8.37
CA ASP A 247 -13.68 16.69 7.75
C ASP A 247 -15.16 16.57 7.35
N ASP A 248 -15.81 17.71 7.08
CA ASP A 248 -17.15 17.78 6.50
C ASP A 248 -17.09 17.41 5.00
N VAL A 249 -17.07 16.11 4.72
CA VAL A 249 -16.93 15.55 3.37
C VAL A 249 -18.21 15.75 2.58
N ASN A 250 -19.37 15.65 3.22
CA ASN A 250 -20.67 15.77 2.56
C ASN A 250 -21.15 17.23 2.39
N LYS A 251 -20.44 18.20 2.98
CA LYS A 251 -20.67 19.65 2.92
C LYS A 251 -22.00 20.08 3.56
N ASP A 252 -22.45 19.39 4.60
CA ASP A 252 -23.67 19.71 5.34
C ASP A 252 -23.44 20.62 6.57
N GLY A 253 -22.18 20.94 6.85
CA GLY A 253 -21.74 21.78 7.96
C GLY A 253 -21.57 21.04 9.29
N LYS A 254 -21.63 19.70 9.30
CA LYS A 254 -21.54 18.89 10.53
C LYS A 254 -20.59 17.71 10.34
N LEU A 255 -19.71 17.51 11.32
CA LEU A 255 -18.78 16.37 11.34
C LEU A 255 -19.48 15.16 11.97
N THR A 256 -20.05 14.29 11.14
CA THR A 256 -20.91 13.18 11.60
C THR A 256 -20.59 11.86 10.91
N ILE A 257 -21.32 10.80 11.29
CA ILE A 257 -21.22 9.49 10.61
C ILE A 257 -21.59 9.57 9.12
N GLU A 258 -22.35 10.59 8.70
CA GLU A 258 -22.75 10.75 7.31
C GLU A 258 -21.58 11.08 6.38
N ASP A 259 -20.51 11.73 6.89
CA ASP A 259 -19.27 11.94 6.15
C ASP A 259 -18.56 10.62 5.84
N ALA A 260 -18.49 9.74 6.84
CA ALA A 260 -17.97 8.39 6.64
C ALA A 260 -18.86 7.55 5.73
N ARG A 261 -20.19 7.71 5.78
CA ARG A 261 -21.08 7.05 4.81
C ARG A 261 -20.83 7.54 3.39
N PHE A 262 -20.56 8.82 3.21
CA PHE A 262 -20.23 9.39 1.91
C PHE A 262 -18.96 8.75 1.33
N ILE A 263 -17.86 8.73 2.09
CA ILE A 263 -16.62 8.05 1.68
C ILE A 263 -16.87 6.55 1.43
N GLY A 264 -17.63 5.89 2.32
CA GLY A 264 -17.99 4.48 2.18
C GLY A 264 -18.77 4.17 0.92
N ALA A 265 -19.68 5.05 0.49
CA ALA A 265 -20.42 4.92 -0.76
C ALA A 265 -19.49 5.04 -1.98
N LEU A 266 -18.55 5.98 -1.97
CA LEU A 266 -17.57 6.10 -3.04
C LEU A 266 -16.68 4.86 -3.17
N ALA A 267 -16.27 4.28 -2.03
CA ALA A 267 -15.53 3.02 -2.00
C ALA A 267 -16.37 1.81 -2.44
N ASP A 268 -17.68 1.83 -2.21
CA ASP A 268 -18.61 0.78 -2.68
C ASP A 268 -18.77 0.80 -4.20
N GLU A 269 -18.79 1.99 -4.80
CA GLU A 269 -18.76 2.14 -6.26
C GLU A 269 -17.48 1.53 -6.88
N ILE A 270 -16.32 1.67 -6.23
CA ILE A 270 -15.08 0.99 -6.67
C ILE A 270 -15.25 -0.53 -6.59
N ASP A 271 -15.78 -1.05 -5.49
CA ASP A 271 -15.97 -2.51 -5.31
C ASP A 271 -16.98 -3.12 -6.30
N THR A 272 -17.92 -2.31 -6.78
CA THR A 272 -19.00 -2.74 -7.68
C THR A 272 -18.71 -2.48 -9.15
N ASP A 273 -17.71 -1.66 -9.49
CA ASP A 273 -17.24 -1.51 -10.88
C ASP A 273 -16.62 -2.84 -11.37
N PRO A 274 -17.12 -3.44 -12.47
CA PRO A 274 -16.53 -4.63 -13.07
C PRO A 274 -15.03 -4.51 -13.38
N LYS A 275 -14.55 -3.31 -13.75
CA LYS A 275 -13.14 -3.03 -14.06
C LYS A 275 -12.24 -3.18 -12.84
N ASP A 276 -12.76 -2.84 -11.67
CA ASP A 276 -12.05 -2.86 -10.39
C ASP A 276 -12.41 -4.06 -9.51
N SER A 277 -13.03 -5.08 -10.11
CA SER A 277 -13.47 -6.28 -9.40
C SER A 277 -12.35 -7.04 -8.66
N TRP A 278 -11.09 -6.79 -8.99
CA TRP A 278 -9.90 -7.33 -8.33
C TRP A 278 -9.55 -6.65 -6.99
N LEU A 279 -10.20 -5.52 -6.68
CA LEU A 279 -10.09 -4.72 -5.45
C LEU A 279 -11.21 -4.99 -4.42
N LYS A 280 -12.19 -5.82 -4.77
CA LYS A 280 -13.35 -6.13 -3.92
C LYS A 280 -12.98 -6.38 -2.46
N GLY A 281 -13.70 -5.76 -1.53
CA GLY A 281 -13.53 -6.08 -0.13
C GLY A 281 -14.64 -5.59 0.79
N GLY A 282 -14.30 -5.49 2.07
CA GLY A 282 -15.17 -5.01 3.13
C GLY A 282 -15.17 -3.49 3.23
N ILE A 283 -16.32 -2.93 3.59
CA ILE A 283 -16.47 -1.52 3.97
C ILE A 283 -17.28 -1.49 5.27
N GLY A 284 -16.75 -0.82 6.29
CA GLY A 284 -17.41 -0.66 7.57
C GLY A 284 -17.48 0.81 7.95
N VAL A 285 -18.63 1.32 8.36
CA VAL A 285 -18.77 2.72 8.78
C VAL A 285 -18.89 2.80 10.29
N TYR A 286 -18.00 3.55 10.94
CA TYR A 286 -17.94 3.63 12.40
C TYR A 286 -18.15 5.04 12.89
N ASN A 287 -19.03 5.18 13.89
CA ASN A 287 -19.18 6.43 14.61
C ASN A 287 -17.97 6.68 15.50
N GLY A 288 -17.74 7.95 15.84
CA GLY A 288 -16.78 8.31 16.86
C GLY A 288 -17.16 7.74 18.23
N ASN A 289 -16.14 7.49 19.03
CA ASN A 289 -16.28 7.30 20.46
C ASN A 289 -15.26 8.20 21.17
N GLY A 290 -15.30 8.32 22.50
CA GLY A 290 -14.35 9.19 23.21
C GLY A 290 -12.86 8.88 22.97
N SER A 291 -12.50 7.81 22.25
CA SER A 291 -11.13 7.46 21.87
C SER A 291 -10.77 7.75 20.41
N HIS A 292 -11.74 7.94 19.51
CA HIS A 292 -11.48 8.24 18.09
C HIS A 292 -12.66 8.94 17.43
N GLY A 293 -12.39 9.71 16.37
CA GLY A 293 -13.41 10.30 15.50
C GLY A 293 -14.16 9.26 14.66
N VAL A 294 -15.02 9.76 13.77
CA VAL A 294 -15.70 8.94 12.75
C VAL A 294 -14.67 8.46 11.73
N PHE A 295 -14.80 7.23 11.25
CA PHE A 295 -13.92 6.69 10.20
C PHE A 295 -14.62 5.63 9.35
N VAL A 296 -13.97 5.29 8.23
CA VAL A 296 -14.37 4.19 7.34
C VAL A 296 -13.30 3.11 7.36
N HIS A 297 -13.72 1.89 7.64
CA HIS A 297 -12.92 0.70 7.38
C HIS A 297 -13.01 0.32 5.91
N ILE A 298 -11.87 0.07 5.27
CA ILE A 298 -11.77 -0.38 3.88
C ILE A 298 -10.77 -1.51 3.80
N ASP A 299 -11.13 -2.58 3.09
CA ASP A 299 -10.19 -3.65 2.78
C ASP A 299 -10.34 -4.21 1.37
N THR A 300 -9.47 -5.17 1.02
CA THR A 300 -9.41 -5.87 -0.27
C THR A 300 -9.54 -7.40 -0.13
N ARG A 301 -10.40 -7.86 0.80
CA ARG A 301 -10.57 -9.30 1.17
C ARG A 301 -11.08 -10.23 0.05
N GLY A 302 -11.36 -9.69 -1.13
CA GLY A 302 -11.82 -10.40 -2.31
C GLY A 302 -13.33 -10.63 -2.40
N ASN A 303 -14.10 -10.22 -1.40
CA ASN A 303 -15.56 -10.34 -1.39
C ASN A 303 -16.19 -9.11 -0.76
N ILE A 304 -17.32 -8.66 -1.32
CA ILE A 304 -18.10 -7.52 -0.84
C ILE A 304 -18.76 -7.85 0.50
N ILE A 305 -18.49 -7.04 1.53
CA ILE A 305 -19.12 -7.11 2.85
C ILE A 305 -19.34 -5.67 3.35
N ARG A 306 -20.51 -5.36 3.90
CA ARG A 306 -20.87 -4.03 4.44
C ARG A 306 -21.35 -4.14 5.88
N TRP A 307 -20.96 -3.20 6.75
CA TRP A 307 -21.45 -3.12 8.13
C TRP A 307 -21.39 -1.71 8.71
#